data_AF-D1P4U7-F1
#
_entry.id   AF-D1P4U7-F1
#
_cell.length_a   1.000
_cell.length_b   1.000
_cell.length_c   1.000
_cell.angle_alpha   90.00
_cell.angle_beta   90.00
_cell.angle_gamma   90.00
#
_symmetry.space_group_name_H-M   'P 1'
#
loop_
_entity.id
_entity.type
_entity.pdbx_description
1 polymer ?
#
loop_
_entity_poly.entity_id
_entity_poly.type
_entity_poly.pdbx_seq_one_letter_code
_entity_poly.pdbx_strand_id
1 'polypeptide(L)'
;MMFDPKDGVYISGTRFAIQRHVDDSKNVQWRLLQINNKTRCYELVCCSSDPWFIAIELTSYHVMRVKGKGIKTLDVYRQTVDVISRRCETAINLLRPETLGGALNV
;
A
#
# COMPACT_ATOMS: atom_id res chain seq x y z
N MET A 1 -18.83 -1.82 6.73
CA MET A 1 -17.77 -2.37 7.60
C MET A 1 -16.65 -1.33 7.65
N MET A 2 -16.25 -0.89 8.84
CA MET A 2 -15.18 0.11 9.00
C MET A 2 -13.85 -0.63 8.99
N PHE A 3 -13.01 -0.42 7.99
CA PHE A 3 -11.66 -0.96 8.01
C PHE A 3 -10.80 -0.06 8.89
N ASP A 4 -10.14 -0.64 9.88
CA ASP A 4 -9.10 0.02 10.66
C ASP A 4 -7.77 -0.52 10.14
N PRO A 5 -6.81 0.33 9.72
CA PRO A 5 -5.45 -0.10 9.41
C PRO A 5 -4.66 -0.43 10.69
N LYS A 6 -5.31 -0.78 11.81
CA LYS A 6 -4.68 -1.59 12.86
C LYS A 6 -3.95 -2.73 12.15
N ASP A 7 -2.63 -2.74 12.31
CA ASP A 7 -1.69 -3.66 11.67
C ASP A 7 -1.44 -3.43 10.16
N GLY A 8 -1.69 -2.22 9.67
CA GLY A 8 -1.35 -1.74 8.33
C GLY A 8 -0.34 -0.59 8.35
N VAL A 9 0.33 -0.35 7.22
CA VAL A 9 1.31 0.73 7.03
C VAL A 9 0.72 1.79 6.09
N TYR A 10 0.69 3.03 6.57
CA TYR A 10 0.32 4.19 5.76
C TYR A 10 1.41 4.57 4.76
N ILE A 11 1.04 4.78 3.51
CA ILE A 11 1.97 5.17 2.45
C ILE A 11 2.06 6.69 2.38
N SER A 12 3.15 7.23 2.92
CA SER A 12 3.41 8.67 2.99
C SER A 12 3.23 9.37 1.63
N GLY A 13 2.68 10.58 1.65
CA GLY A 13 2.38 11.36 0.45
C GLY A 13 1.20 10.84 -0.36
N THR A 14 0.46 9.85 0.16
CA THR A 14 -0.73 9.30 -0.50
C THR A 14 -1.93 9.30 0.46
N ARG A 15 -3.07 8.81 0.02
CA ARG A 15 -4.25 8.61 0.88
C ARG A 15 -4.50 7.13 1.17
N PHE A 16 -3.47 6.31 0.97
CA PHE A 16 -3.57 4.86 0.99
C PHE A 16 -2.77 4.26 2.13
N ALA A 17 -3.20 3.08 2.57
CA ALA A 17 -2.47 2.21 3.47
C ALA A 17 -2.46 0.79 2.89
N ILE A 18 -1.38 0.06 3.16
CA ILE A 18 -1.27 -1.37 2.86
C ILE A 18 -1.48 -2.12 4.17
N GLN A 19 -2.36 -3.11 4.18
CA GLN A 19 -2.58 -3.98 5.32
C GLN A 19 -2.29 -5.42 4.94
N ARG A 20 -1.57 -6.15 5.80
CA ARG A 20 -1.46 -7.60 5.73
C ARG A 20 -2.47 -8.19 6.70
N HIS A 21 -3.46 -8.89 6.16
CA HIS A 21 -4.48 -9.56 6.92
C HIS A 21 -4.26 -11.07 6.85
N VAL A 22 -4.40 -11.76 7.98
CA VAL A 22 -4.41 -13.21 8.04
C VAL A 22 -5.82 -13.62 8.46
N ASP A 23 -6.49 -14.42 7.63
CA ASP A 23 -7.82 -14.92 7.94
C ASP A 23 -7.77 -16.13 8.91
N ASP A 24 -8.94 -16.59 9.35
CA ASP A 24 -9.07 -17.74 10.26
C ASP A 24 -8.50 -19.04 9.66
N SER A 25 -8.44 -19.12 8.33
CA SER A 25 -7.84 -20.24 7.58
C SER A 25 -6.32 -20.11 7.44
N LYS A 26 -5.70 -19.11 8.10
CA LYS A 26 -4.27 -18.76 8.00
C LYS A 26 -3.83 -18.30 6.61
N ASN A 27 -4.75 -17.95 5.72
CA ASN A 27 -4.40 -17.40 4.42
C ASN A 27 -4.02 -15.93 4.58
N VAL A 28 -2.92 -15.55 3.94
CA VAL A 28 -2.46 -14.17 3.90
C VAL A 28 -3.17 -13.44 2.77
N GLN A 29 -3.86 -12.36 3.10
CA GLN A 29 -4.39 -11.40 2.14
C GLN A 29 -3.79 -10.02 2.36
N TRP A 30 -3.35 -9.42 1.28
CA TRP A 30 -2.91 -8.04 1.24
C TRP A 30 -4.07 -7.16 0.81
N ARG A 31 -4.26 -6.05 1.50
CA ARG A 31 -5.36 -5.11 1.28
C ARG A 31 -4.81 -3.72 1.01
N LEU A 32 -5.29 -3.10 -0.06
CA LEU A 32 -5.12 -1.68 -0.30
C LEU A 32 -6.30 -0.95 0.31
N LEU A 33 -6.04 -0.10 1.29
CA LEU A 33 -7.05 0.70 1.96
C LEU A 33 -6.89 2.16 1.56
N GLN A 34 -7.99 2.89 1.41
CA GLN A 34 -7.98 4.32 1.12
C GLN A 34 -8.78 5.08 2.18
N ILE A 35 -8.23 6.18 2.71
CA ILE A 35 -9.01 7.06 3.58
C ILE A 35 -10.09 7.79 2.76
N ASN A 36 -11.33 7.69 3.23
CA ASN A 36 -12.44 8.50 2.76
C ASN A 36 -12.55 9.75 3.63
N ASN A 37 -12.30 10.91 3.04
CA ASN A 37 -12.30 12.19 3.76
C ASN A 37 -13.68 12.60 4.31
N LYS A 38 -14.77 12.10 3.73
CA LYS A 38 -16.14 12.42 4.18
C LYS A 38 -16.52 11.63 5.42
N THR A 39 -16.26 10.32 5.41
CA THR A 39 -16.61 9.41 6.51
C THR A 39 -15.50 9.29 7.55
N ARG A 40 -14.29 9.77 7.24
CA ARG A 40 -13.06 9.60 8.05
C ARG A 40 -12.72 8.13 8.34
N CYS A 41 -13.20 7.23 7.49
CA CYS A 41 -12.96 5.80 7.59
C CYS A 41 -12.07 5.32 6.44
N TYR A 42 -11.40 4.18 6.63
CA TYR A 42 -10.75 3.50 5.52
C TYR A 42 -11.75 2.60 4.78
N GLU A 43 -11.64 2.63 3.45
CA GLU A 43 -12.40 1.81 2.52
C GLU A 43 -11.44 0.86 1.78
N LEU A 44 -11.88 -0.36 1.55
CA LEU A 44 -11.14 -1.34 0.76
C LEU A 44 -11.16 -0.95 -0.71
N VAL A 45 -9.98 -0.81 -1.31
CA VAL A 45 -9.79 -0.53 -2.74
C VAL A 45 -9.64 -1.83 -3.50
N CYS A 46 -8.72 -2.69 -3.06
CA CYS A 46 -8.49 -4.01 -3.62
C CYS A 46 -7.87 -4.95 -2.59
N CYS A 47 -7.97 -6.25 -2.85
CA CYS A 47 -7.28 -7.30 -2.11
C CYS A 47 -6.61 -8.29 -3.05
N SER A 48 -5.51 -8.89 -2.60
CA SER A 48 -4.76 -9.89 -3.36
C SER A 48 -3.98 -10.80 -2.41
N SER A 49 -3.71 -12.04 -2.82
CA SER A 49 -2.72 -12.90 -2.17
C SER A 49 -1.28 -12.45 -2.48
N ASP A 50 -1.08 -11.73 -3.59
CA ASP A 50 0.21 -11.17 -3.99
C ASP A 50 0.33 -9.70 -3.51
N PRO A 51 1.27 -9.39 -2.60
CA PRO A 51 1.53 -8.01 -2.16
C PRO A 51 1.97 -7.07 -3.28
N TRP A 52 2.64 -7.59 -4.31
CA TRP A 52 3.15 -6.75 -5.39
C TRP A 52 2.02 -6.23 -6.27
N PHE A 53 0.93 -6.98 -6.37
CA PHE A 53 -0.31 -6.50 -6.98
C PHE A 53 -0.85 -5.26 -6.26
N ILE A 54 -0.77 -5.20 -4.93
CA ILE A 54 -1.18 -4.01 -4.15
C ILE A 54 -0.29 -2.80 -4.48
N ALA A 55 1.03 -3.01 -4.61
CA ALA A 55 1.95 -1.94 -4.98
C ALA A 55 1.67 -1.40 -6.39
N ILE A 56 1.38 -2.28 -7.36
CA ILE A 56 1.04 -1.92 -8.74
C ILE A 56 -0.27 -1.11 -8.77
N GLU A 57 -1.30 -1.56 -8.07
CA GLU A 57 -2.59 -0.88 -7.98
C GLU A 57 -2.43 0.52 -7.38
N LEU A 58 -1.78 0.64 -6.22
CA LEU A 58 -1.55 1.93 -5.58
C LEU A 58 -0.79 2.89 -6.50
N THR A 59 0.28 2.43 -7.13
CA THR A 59 1.09 3.24 -8.05
C THR A 59 0.25 3.75 -9.21
N SER A 60 -0.54 2.87 -9.82
CA SER A 60 -1.44 3.20 -10.93
C SER A 60 -2.49 4.24 -10.51
N TYR A 61 -3.15 4.04 -9.37
CA TYR A 61 -4.11 4.99 -8.79
C TYR A 61 -3.49 6.35 -8.52
N HIS A 62 -2.29 6.38 -7.93
CA HIS A 62 -1.59 7.62 -7.62
C HIS A 62 -1.27 8.40 -8.89
N VAL A 63 -0.62 7.75 -9.86
CA VAL A 63 -0.29 8.33 -11.16
C VAL A 63 -1.53 8.91 -11.83
N MET A 64 -2.60 8.12 -11.93
CA MET A 64 -3.83 8.55 -12.61
C MET A 64 -4.45 9.77 -11.95
N ARG A 65 -4.38 9.86 -10.62
CA ARG A 65 -4.90 11.01 -9.86
C ARG A 65 -4.10 12.29 -10.04
N VAL A 66 -2.78 12.20 -10.20
CA VAL A 66 -1.89 13.37 -10.33
C VAL A 66 -1.52 13.71 -11.78
N LYS A 67 -1.96 12.89 -12.74
CA LYS A 67 -1.80 13.12 -14.17
C LYS A 67 -2.32 14.50 -14.57
N GLY A 68 -1.52 15.25 -15.33
CA GLY A 68 -1.87 16.61 -15.80
C GLY A 68 -1.76 17.71 -14.75
N LYS A 69 -1.73 17.38 -13.45
CA LYS A 69 -1.55 18.35 -12.35
C LYS A 69 -0.10 18.41 -11.88
N GLY A 70 0.49 17.24 -11.59
CA GLY A 70 1.88 17.11 -11.16
C GLY A 70 2.77 16.48 -12.23
N ILE A 71 2.26 15.47 -12.94
CA ILE A 71 3.00 14.78 -14.00
C ILE A 71 2.79 15.52 -15.32
N LYS A 72 3.83 16.27 -15.75
CA LYS A 72 3.87 17.04 -17.00
C LYS A 72 4.86 16.48 -18.03
N THR A 73 5.81 15.66 -17.60
CA THR A 73 6.84 15.05 -18.46
C THR A 73 7.00 13.58 -18.11
N LEU A 74 7.64 12.83 -19.01
CA LEU A 74 7.93 11.40 -18.79
C LEU A 74 8.91 11.19 -17.63
N ASP A 75 9.83 12.11 -17.40
CA ASP A 75 10.78 12.01 -16.28
C ASP A 75 10.09 12.20 -14.93
N VAL A 76 9.16 13.15 -14.84
CA VAL A 76 8.33 13.32 -13.63
C VAL A 76 7.45 12.09 -13.39
N TYR A 77 6.91 11.50 -14.46
CA TYR A 77 6.17 10.23 -14.35
C TYR A 77 7.06 9.12 -13.76
N ARG A 78 8.25 8.90 -14.33
CA ARG A 78 9.20 7.86 -13.88
C ARG A 78 9.58 8.07 -12.42
N GLN A 79 9.93 9.30 -12.05
CA GLN A 79 10.27 9.65 -10.67
C GLN A 79 9.09 9.40 -9.72
N THR A 80 7.87 9.74 -10.13
CA THR A 80 6.67 9.52 -9.31
C THR A 80 6.43 8.02 -9.08
N VAL A 81 6.50 7.21 -10.15
CA VAL A 81 6.34 5.75 -10.07
C VAL A 81 7.37 5.14 -9.13
N ASP A 82 8.64 5.52 -9.28
CA ASP A 82 9.76 5.00 -8.51
C ASP A 82 9.69 5.38 -7.01
N VAL A 83 9.32 6.63 -6.69
CA VAL A 83 9.13 7.05 -5.30
C VAL A 83 8.00 6.26 -4.63
N ILE A 84 6.89 6.06 -5.34
CA ILE A 84 5.73 5.33 -4.80
C ILE A 84 6.03 3.84 -4.68
N SER A 85 6.66 3.21 -5.68
CA SER A 85 7.00 1.79 -5.64
C SER A 85 7.94 1.47 -4.48
N ARG A 86 8.99 2.29 -4.24
CA ARG A 86 9.91 2.12 -3.11
C ARG A 86 9.21 2.23 -1.75
N ARG A 87 8.24 3.14 -1.62
CA ARG A 87 7.42 3.25 -0.40
C ARG A 87 6.55 2.02 -0.18
N CYS A 88 5.95 1.49 -1.25
CA CYS A 88 5.17 0.25 -1.19
C CYS A 88 6.06 -0.94 -0.79
N GLU A 89 7.23 -1.08 -1.41
CA GLU A 89 8.20 -2.13 -1.08
C GLU A 89 8.61 -2.07 0.40
N THR A 90 8.96 -0.89 0.89
CA THR A 90 9.27 -0.68 2.32
C THR A 90 8.11 -1.11 3.21
N ALA A 91 6.88 -0.70 2.89
CA ALA A 91 5.69 -1.06 3.66
C ALA A 91 5.41 -2.57 3.66
N ILE A 92 5.55 -3.22 2.49
CA ILE A 92 5.37 -4.67 2.35
C ILE A 92 6.41 -5.41 3.19
N ASN A 93 7.67 -4.98 3.15
CA ASN A 93 8.75 -5.59 3.94
C ASN A 93 8.58 -5.37 5.44
N LEU A 94 8.01 -4.25 5.88
CA LEU A 94 7.66 -4.04 7.30
C LEU A 94 6.51 -4.94 7.76
N LEU A 95 5.59 -5.27 6.86
CA LEU A 95 4.43 -6.10 7.16
C LEU A 95 4.72 -7.61 7.04
N ARG A 96 5.87 -8.01 6.50
CA ARG A 96 6.31 -9.39 6.41
C ARG A 96 7.13 -9.75 7.66
N PRO A 97 6.68 -10.70 8.49
CA PRO A 97 7.45 -11.14 9.66
C PRO A 97 8.81 -11.75 9.27
N GLU A 98 8.85 -12.42 8.12
CA GLU A 98 10.03 -13.11 7.58
C GLU A 98 11.18 -12.14 7.23
N THR A 99 10.87 -10.93 6.81
CA THR A 99 11.86 -9.90 6.48
C THR A 99 12.37 -9.14 7.71
N LEU A 100 11.72 -9.30 8.86
CA LEU A 100 12.15 -8.77 10.16
C LEU A 100 12.91 -9.85 10.99
N GLY A 101 12.80 -11.13 10.58
CA GLY A 101 13.24 -12.32 11.30
C GLY A 101 14.70 -12.76 11.12
N GLY A 102 15.61 -11.85 10.77
CA GLY A 102 17.05 -12.05 11.04
C GLY A 102 17.43 -11.79 12.50
N ALA A 103 16.50 -11.27 13.31
CA ALA A 103 16.74 -10.82 14.68
C ALA A 103 15.85 -11.52 15.74
N LEU A 104 15.47 -12.78 15.52
CA LEU A 104 14.76 -13.60 16.50
C LEU A 104 15.40 -14.98 16.69
N ASN A 105 16.74 -15.00 16.82
CA ASN A 105 17.49 -16.13 17.38
C ASN A 105 18.68 -15.60 18.21
N VAL A 106 18.40 -15.13 19.43
CA VAL A 106 19.34 -15.14 20.58
C VAL A 106 18.54 -15.34 21.85
#